data_AF-A0A367JZ41-F1
#
_entry.id   AF-A0A367JZ41-F1
#
_cell.length_a   1.000
_cell.length_b   1.000
_cell.length_c   1.000
_cell.angle_alpha   90.00
_cell.angle_beta   90.00
_cell.angle_gamma   90.00
#
_symmetry.space_group_name_H-M   'P 1'
#
loop_
_entity.id
_entity.type
_entity.pdbx_description
1 polymer ?
#
loop_
_entity_poly.entity_id
_entity_poly.type
_entity_poly.pdbx_seq_one_letter_code
_entity_poly.pdbx_strand_id
1 'polypeptide(L)'
;MQALKNRAEAEKKKRLAIRAKLPPEAKIYLNESMRGRVTRALKQRMFVLSRQLSPNDESIEVFEVLGSIGNNYTVTISSHMKCTCMDYALRRTHCKHILMILLKVYRLPYDNPLYQSLHTKKEERIHARSFCRQVDPSILVPEDVRERIMNTMYGVSQDGSTPEAKRRPLDTSDCPICFEEFEEDKIDQIDFCKVCGNNIHKECFGMWAASKGANVTCVYCRSKWVTPESSTGPKKKTGVDLGPGHLLEGNYANFAKELGLATKRDTSTYRRSYRDEDYLDDDE
;
A
#
# COMPACT_ATOMS: atom_id res chain seq x y z
N MET A 1 -16.99 -44.63 -21.08
CA MET A 1 -16.40 -44.05 -19.85
C MET A 1 -14.91 -43.71 -19.98
N GLN A 2 -14.06 -44.65 -20.43
CA GLN A 2 -12.61 -44.43 -20.53
C GLN A 2 -12.21 -43.32 -21.54
N ALA A 3 -12.86 -43.25 -22.70
CA ALA A 3 -12.57 -42.24 -23.71
C ALA A 3 -12.87 -40.80 -23.26
N LEU A 4 -13.90 -40.61 -22.42
CA LEU A 4 -14.26 -39.30 -21.85
C LEU A 4 -13.27 -38.88 -20.76
N LYS A 5 -12.81 -39.82 -19.92
CA LYS A 5 -11.73 -39.59 -18.95
C LYS A 5 -10.42 -39.19 -19.63
N ASN A 6 -10.03 -39.90 -20.69
CA ASN A 6 -8.81 -39.60 -21.45
C ASN A 6 -8.88 -38.23 -22.15
N ARG A 7 -10.05 -37.82 -22.65
CA ARG A 7 -10.25 -36.51 -23.27
C ARG A 7 -10.21 -35.37 -22.23
N ALA A 8 -10.81 -35.59 -21.05
CA ALA A 8 -10.76 -34.64 -19.94
C ALA A 8 -9.33 -34.50 -19.39
N GLU A 9 -8.57 -35.60 -19.30
CA GLU A 9 -7.15 -35.56 -18.94
C GLU A 9 -6.30 -34.86 -19.98
N ALA A 10 -6.54 -35.10 -21.28
CA ALA A 10 -5.84 -34.41 -22.36
C ALA A 10 -6.12 -32.90 -22.35
N GLU A 11 -7.36 -32.47 -22.15
CA GLU A 11 -7.72 -31.05 -21.99
C GLU A 11 -7.12 -30.45 -20.70
N LYS A 12 -7.11 -31.19 -19.59
CA LYS A 12 -6.45 -30.79 -18.34
C LYS A 12 -4.95 -30.62 -18.56
N LYS A 13 -4.28 -31.54 -19.28
CA LYS A 13 -2.86 -31.46 -19.66
C LYS A 13 -2.61 -30.28 -20.60
N LYS A 14 -3.50 -30.01 -21.56
CA LYS A 14 -3.44 -28.86 -22.48
C LYS A 14 -3.57 -27.54 -21.72
N ARG A 15 -4.55 -27.43 -20.80
CA ARG A 15 -4.75 -26.27 -19.92
C ARG A 15 -3.56 -26.09 -18.96
N LEU A 16 -2.98 -27.16 -18.42
CA LEU A 16 -1.76 -27.12 -17.62
C LEU A 16 -0.53 -26.69 -18.44
N ALA A 17 -0.39 -27.16 -19.68
CA ALA A 17 0.72 -26.81 -20.57
C ALA A 17 0.65 -25.35 -21.03
N ILE A 18 -0.55 -24.84 -21.34
CA ILE A 18 -0.81 -23.42 -21.62
C ILE A 18 -0.52 -22.57 -20.38
N ARG A 19 -0.88 -23.06 -19.19
CA ARG A 19 -0.57 -22.41 -17.92
C ARG A 19 0.94 -22.47 -17.63
N ALA A 20 1.72 -23.43 -18.11
CA ALA A 20 3.09 -23.68 -17.65
C ALA A 20 4.21 -22.91 -18.35
N LYS A 21 3.99 -22.29 -19.52
CA LYS A 21 5.09 -21.58 -20.21
C LYS A 21 5.00 -20.09 -19.95
N LEU A 22 5.84 -19.63 -19.00
CA LEU A 22 6.42 -18.29 -19.09
C LEU A 22 6.88 -18.07 -20.54
N PRO A 23 6.68 -16.87 -21.12
CA PRO A 23 7.22 -16.56 -22.45
C PRO A 23 8.69 -17.00 -22.52
N PRO A 24 9.14 -17.67 -23.61
CA PRO A 24 10.52 -18.12 -23.74
C PRO A 24 11.55 -17.06 -23.34
N GLU A 25 11.24 -15.79 -23.62
CA GLU A 25 12.01 -14.59 -23.33
C GLU A 25 12.21 -14.37 -21.82
N ALA A 26 11.19 -14.65 -21.00
CA ALA A 26 11.27 -14.53 -19.55
C ALA A 26 12.17 -15.60 -18.90
N LYS A 27 12.42 -16.73 -19.59
CA LYS A 27 13.32 -17.77 -19.09
C LYS A 27 14.80 -17.43 -19.29
N ILE A 28 15.11 -16.53 -20.23
CA ILE A 28 16.49 -16.21 -20.61
C ILE A 28 17.13 -15.24 -19.59
N TYR A 29 16.33 -14.40 -18.91
CA TYR A 29 16.86 -13.30 -18.07
C TYR A 29 16.49 -13.36 -16.57
N LEU A 30 15.62 -14.29 -16.16
CA LEU A 30 15.21 -14.45 -14.76
C LEU A 30 15.78 -15.75 -14.18
N ASN A 31 16.57 -15.63 -13.10
CA ASN A 31 17.21 -16.78 -12.45
C ASN A 31 16.18 -17.86 -12.03
N GLU A 32 16.63 -19.10 -11.90
CA GLU A 32 15.74 -20.22 -11.58
C GLU A 32 15.02 -20.06 -10.24
N SER A 33 15.64 -19.35 -9.28
CA SER A 33 15.03 -19.03 -7.98
C SER A 33 13.83 -18.08 -8.10
N MET A 34 13.80 -17.20 -9.11
CA MET A 34 12.74 -16.24 -9.38
C MET A 34 11.60 -16.82 -10.20
N ARG A 35 11.83 -17.88 -10.98
CA ARG A 35 10.82 -18.50 -11.87
C ARG A 35 9.49 -18.77 -11.16
N GLY A 36 9.54 -19.34 -9.95
CA GLY A 36 8.35 -19.61 -9.15
C GLY A 36 7.62 -18.33 -8.71
N ARG A 37 8.37 -17.28 -8.37
CA ARG A 37 7.81 -15.98 -7.95
C ARG A 37 7.17 -15.23 -9.11
N VAL A 38 7.81 -15.22 -10.27
CA VAL A 38 7.30 -14.62 -11.51
C VAL A 38 6.03 -15.35 -11.95
N THR A 39 6.05 -16.69 -11.90
CA THR A 39 4.86 -17.51 -12.19
C THR A 39 3.69 -17.16 -11.28
N ARG A 40 3.93 -16.98 -9.98
CA ARG A 40 2.89 -16.55 -9.02
C ARG A 40 2.41 -15.13 -9.29
N ALA A 41 3.32 -14.19 -9.59
CA ALA A 41 2.97 -12.81 -9.92
C ALA A 41 2.03 -12.73 -11.13
N LEU A 42 2.29 -13.54 -12.17
CA LEU A 42 1.47 -13.60 -13.38
C LEU A 42 0.12 -14.30 -13.15
N LYS A 43 0.10 -15.44 -12.46
CA LYS A 43 -1.10 -16.30 -12.37
C LYS A 43 -2.03 -16.02 -11.21
N GLN A 44 -1.49 -15.66 -10.05
CA GLN A 44 -2.32 -15.47 -8.87
C GLN A 44 -3.10 -14.15 -9.01
N ARG A 45 -4.38 -14.17 -8.64
CA ARG A 45 -5.22 -12.98 -8.57
C ARG A 45 -4.71 -12.11 -7.43
N MET A 46 -4.26 -10.91 -7.75
CA MET A 46 -3.76 -9.90 -6.81
C MET A 46 -4.18 -8.55 -7.36
N PHE A 47 -4.46 -7.60 -6.46
CA PHE A 47 -5.01 -6.31 -6.85
C PHE A 47 -4.20 -5.14 -6.33
N VAL A 48 -4.13 -4.05 -7.07
CA VAL A 48 -3.65 -2.76 -6.59
C VAL A 48 -4.84 -1.99 -6.02
N LEU A 49 -4.76 -1.66 -4.74
CA LEU A 49 -5.76 -0.88 -4.01
C LEU A 49 -5.50 0.62 -4.17
N SER A 50 -4.24 1.04 -4.09
CA SER A 50 -3.83 2.43 -4.27
C SER A 50 -2.43 2.53 -4.86
N ARG A 51 -2.20 3.68 -5.51
CA ARG A 51 -0.93 4.11 -6.09
C ARG A 51 -0.75 5.58 -5.75
N GLN A 52 0.32 5.91 -5.04
CA GLN A 52 0.61 7.28 -4.61
C GLN A 52 2.05 7.64 -4.96
N LEU A 53 2.25 8.85 -5.46
CA LEU A 53 3.58 9.43 -5.63
C LEU A 53 4.01 10.07 -4.30
N SER A 54 5.30 9.98 -3.99
CA SER A 54 5.84 10.72 -2.85
C SER A 54 5.79 12.22 -3.15
N PRO A 55 5.28 13.06 -2.23
CA PRO A 55 5.26 14.52 -2.41
C PRO A 55 6.65 15.13 -2.60
N ASN A 56 7.67 14.52 -1.99
CA ASN A 56 9.03 15.05 -1.95
C ASN A 56 9.93 14.51 -3.08
N ASP A 57 9.54 13.40 -3.72
CA ASP A 57 10.31 12.79 -4.81
C ASP A 57 9.36 12.07 -5.77
N GLU A 58 9.10 12.71 -6.91
CA GLU A 58 8.25 12.18 -7.98
C GLU A 58 8.72 10.84 -8.56
N SER A 59 9.96 10.41 -8.28
CA SER A 59 10.46 9.12 -8.69
C SER A 59 10.10 7.99 -7.72
N ILE A 60 9.57 8.31 -6.54
CA ILE A 60 9.17 7.35 -5.52
C ILE A 60 7.67 7.09 -5.63
N GLU A 61 7.30 5.82 -5.74
CA GLU A 61 5.92 5.38 -5.78
C GLU A 61 5.63 4.36 -4.67
N VAL A 62 4.49 4.55 -4.01
CA VAL A 62 3.98 3.64 -2.97
C VAL A 62 2.69 3.01 -3.48
N PHE A 63 2.67 1.68 -3.45
CA PHE A 63 1.53 0.87 -3.86
C PHE A 63 1.00 0.10 -2.66
N GLU A 64 -0.32 0.04 -2.56
CA GLU A 64 -0.99 -0.91 -1.69
C GLU A 64 -1.54 -2.05 -2.53
N VAL A 65 -1.13 -3.26 -2.19
CA VAL A 65 -1.39 -4.46 -2.97
C VAL A 65 -2.11 -5.47 -2.11
N LEU A 66 -3.28 -5.91 -2.56
CA LEU A 66 -4.00 -7.03 -1.98
C LEU A 66 -3.46 -8.33 -2.60
N GLY A 67 -2.88 -9.17 -1.75
CA GLY A 67 -2.27 -10.43 -2.15
C GLY A 67 -3.29 -11.50 -2.55
N SER A 68 -2.77 -12.70 -2.88
CA SER A 68 -3.58 -13.81 -3.42
C SER A 68 -4.67 -14.35 -2.50
N ILE A 69 -4.55 -14.07 -1.20
CA ILE A 69 -5.51 -14.45 -0.16
C ILE A 69 -6.15 -13.22 0.48
N GLY A 70 -6.06 -12.03 -0.14
CA GLY A 70 -6.68 -10.80 0.35
C GLY A 70 -5.88 -9.97 1.36
N ASN A 71 -4.71 -10.43 1.85
CA ASN A 71 -3.87 -9.62 2.75
C ASN A 71 -3.34 -8.36 2.05
N ASN A 72 -3.43 -7.22 2.72
CA ASN A 72 -2.88 -5.96 2.25
C ASN A 72 -1.38 -5.84 2.55
N TYR A 73 -0.60 -5.53 1.53
CA TYR A 73 0.84 -5.28 1.61
C TYR A 73 1.18 -3.96 0.95
N THR A 74 2.05 -3.18 1.58
CA THR A 74 2.68 -2.01 0.95
C THR A 74 3.92 -2.43 0.17
N VAL A 75 4.02 -1.97 -1.08
CA VAL A 75 5.20 -2.06 -1.96
C VAL A 75 5.68 -0.64 -2.23
N THR A 76 6.96 -0.36 -2.03
CA THR A 76 7.57 0.94 -2.29
C THR A 76 8.61 0.79 -3.38
N ILE A 77 8.42 1.50 -4.49
CA ILE A 77 9.39 1.62 -5.57
C ILE A 77 10.15 2.93 -5.34
N SER A 78 11.32 2.82 -4.75
CA SER A 78 12.24 3.94 -4.47
C SER A 78 13.67 3.53 -4.83
N SER A 79 14.68 4.30 -4.40
CA SER A 79 16.11 3.94 -4.58
C SER A 79 16.43 2.50 -4.15
N HIS A 80 15.66 1.94 -3.23
CA HIS A 80 15.65 0.52 -2.93
C HIS A 80 14.21 0.01 -2.82
N MET A 81 13.80 -0.88 -3.73
CA MET A 81 12.47 -1.47 -3.76
C MET A 81 12.20 -2.30 -2.51
N LYS A 82 11.08 -2.02 -1.81
CA LYS A 82 10.70 -2.70 -0.56
C LYS A 82 9.28 -3.26 -0.65
N CYS A 83 9.03 -4.34 0.09
CA CYS A 83 7.68 -4.85 0.30
C CYS A 83 7.51 -5.31 1.75
N THR A 84 6.33 -5.07 2.32
CA THR A 84 5.99 -5.46 3.70
C THR A 84 5.66 -6.96 3.85
N CYS A 85 5.63 -7.72 2.76
CA CYS A 85 5.29 -9.14 2.82
C CYS A 85 6.42 -10.02 3.38
N MET A 86 6.04 -11.16 3.94
CA MET A 86 6.97 -12.12 4.56
C MET A 86 8.07 -12.63 3.60
N ASP A 87 7.76 -12.91 2.32
CA ASP A 87 8.76 -13.38 1.34
C ASP A 87 9.89 -12.36 1.16
N TYR A 88 9.55 -11.07 1.09
CA TYR A 88 10.55 -10.00 1.04
C TYR A 88 11.30 -9.85 2.36
N ALA A 89 10.58 -9.85 3.49
CA ALA A 89 11.18 -9.69 4.81
C ALA A 89 12.27 -10.74 5.08
N LEU A 90 12.02 -12.00 4.69
CA LEU A 90 12.94 -13.11 4.86
C LEU A 90 14.04 -13.16 3.81
N ARG A 91 13.71 -12.93 2.54
CA ARG A 91 14.63 -13.21 1.42
C ARG A 91 15.37 -11.98 0.90
N ARG A 92 14.93 -10.77 1.24
CA ARG A 92 15.50 -9.49 0.77
C ARG A 92 15.76 -9.45 -0.75
N THR A 93 14.83 -10.03 -1.51
CA THR A 93 14.86 -10.13 -2.98
C THR A 93 13.45 -9.88 -3.52
N HIS A 94 13.29 -9.76 -4.85
CA HIS A 94 11.98 -9.54 -5.47
C HIS A 94 10.99 -10.62 -5.04
N CYS A 95 9.96 -10.20 -4.31
CA CYS A 95 8.81 -11.03 -3.98
C CYS A 95 7.79 -10.98 -5.12
N LYS A 96 6.76 -11.84 -5.06
CA LYS A 96 5.69 -11.83 -6.07
C LYS A 96 4.94 -10.49 -6.17
N HIS A 97 4.89 -9.69 -5.10
CA HIS A 97 4.20 -8.39 -5.10
C HIS A 97 5.01 -7.32 -5.84
N ILE A 98 6.32 -7.24 -5.61
CA ILE A 98 7.21 -6.36 -6.40
C ILE A 98 7.14 -6.76 -7.87
N LEU A 99 7.26 -8.05 -8.16
CA LEU A 99 7.18 -8.56 -9.54
C LEU A 99 5.83 -8.28 -10.19
N MET A 100 4.73 -8.28 -9.44
CA MET A 100 3.41 -7.91 -9.97
C MET A 100 3.38 -6.44 -10.40
N ILE A 101 3.98 -5.53 -9.63
CA ILE A 101 4.12 -4.12 -10.04
C ILE A 101 4.95 -4.02 -11.33
N LEU A 102 6.14 -4.64 -11.38
CA LEU A 102 7.00 -4.55 -12.57
C LEU A 102 6.35 -5.18 -13.83
N LEU A 103 5.74 -6.35 -13.70
CA LEU A 103 5.19 -7.12 -14.84
C LEU A 103 3.81 -6.68 -15.28
N LYS A 104 2.93 -6.33 -14.33
CA LYS A 104 1.51 -6.09 -14.62
C LYS A 104 1.13 -4.61 -14.58
N VAL A 105 1.72 -3.84 -13.65
CA VAL A 105 1.42 -2.41 -13.49
C VAL A 105 2.29 -1.58 -14.42
N TYR A 106 3.61 -1.73 -14.38
CA TYR A 106 4.52 -1.04 -15.29
C TYR A 106 4.66 -1.74 -16.64
N ARG A 107 4.34 -3.04 -16.73
CA ARG A 107 4.45 -3.84 -17.96
C ARG A 107 5.86 -3.81 -18.56
N LEU A 108 6.87 -3.86 -17.71
CA LEU A 108 8.27 -3.79 -18.14
C LEU A 108 8.67 -5.05 -18.92
N PRO A 109 9.47 -4.91 -19.98
CA PRO A 109 10.03 -6.05 -20.71
C PRO A 109 10.97 -6.86 -19.81
N TYR A 110 11.04 -8.17 -20.00
CA TYR A 110 11.72 -9.10 -19.09
C TYR A 110 13.25 -8.90 -18.94
N ASP A 111 13.86 -8.18 -19.88
CA ASP A 111 15.27 -7.80 -19.89
C ASP A 111 15.55 -6.53 -19.05
N ASN A 112 14.52 -5.88 -18.52
CA ASN A 112 14.67 -4.64 -17.76
C ASN A 112 15.55 -4.85 -16.50
N PRO A 113 16.51 -3.94 -16.22
CA PRO A 113 17.42 -4.05 -15.07
C PRO A 113 16.72 -4.15 -13.70
N LEU A 114 15.50 -3.62 -13.59
CA LEU A 114 14.71 -3.68 -12.36
C LEU A 114 14.32 -5.10 -11.95
N TYR A 115 14.45 -6.09 -12.82
CA TYR A 115 14.29 -7.50 -12.45
C TYR A 115 15.53 -8.11 -11.80
N GLN A 116 16.71 -7.52 -11.99
CA GLN A 116 17.98 -8.06 -11.54
C GLN A 116 18.39 -7.51 -10.17
N SER A 117 18.05 -6.25 -9.89
CA SER A 117 18.40 -5.55 -8.65
C SER A 117 17.18 -4.95 -7.97
N LEU A 118 17.21 -4.91 -6.63
CA LEU A 118 16.27 -4.10 -5.84
C LEU A 118 16.71 -2.64 -5.74
N HIS A 119 17.99 -2.35 -5.97
CA HIS A 119 18.50 -0.98 -6.05
C HIS A 119 18.16 -0.39 -7.40
N THR A 120 17.64 0.84 -7.39
CA THR A 120 17.17 1.51 -8.60
C THR A 120 17.71 2.94 -8.65
N LYS A 121 17.99 3.41 -9.86
CA LYS A 121 18.32 4.81 -10.14
C LYS A 121 17.06 5.61 -10.38
N LYS A 122 17.15 6.94 -10.23
CA LYS A 122 16.00 7.84 -10.41
C LYS A 122 15.42 7.71 -11.82
N GLU A 123 16.30 7.66 -12.82
CA GLU A 123 15.98 7.57 -14.24
C GLU A 123 15.28 6.25 -14.56
N GLU A 124 15.72 5.13 -13.97
CA GLU A 124 15.11 3.81 -14.15
C GLU A 124 13.67 3.78 -13.62
N ARG A 125 13.39 4.44 -12.48
CA ARG A 125 12.03 4.52 -11.92
C ARG A 125 11.11 5.37 -12.78
N ILE A 126 11.58 6.53 -13.21
CA ILE A 126 10.82 7.44 -14.08
C ILE A 126 10.53 6.75 -15.43
N HIS A 127 11.54 6.09 -16.00
CA HIS A 127 11.40 5.33 -17.23
C HIS A 127 10.44 4.15 -17.05
N ALA A 128 10.53 3.39 -15.95
CA ALA A 128 9.62 2.29 -15.68
C ALA A 128 8.15 2.74 -15.62
N ARG A 129 7.89 3.90 -15.00
CA ARG A 129 6.55 4.50 -14.95
C ARG A 129 6.02 4.88 -16.33
N SER A 130 6.87 5.29 -17.27
CA SER A 130 6.44 5.76 -18.59
C SER A 130 5.88 4.65 -19.48
N PHE A 131 6.27 3.38 -19.25
CA PHE A 131 5.74 2.22 -19.98
C PHE A 131 4.22 2.02 -19.79
N CYS A 132 3.64 2.53 -18.70
CA CYS A 132 2.23 2.32 -18.43
C CYS A 132 1.57 3.56 -17.82
N ARG A 133 1.04 4.43 -18.70
CA ARG A 133 0.20 5.57 -18.31
C ARG A 133 -1.17 5.14 -17.77
N GLN A 134 -1.73 4.06 -18.31
CA GLN A 134 -3.03 3.51 -17.90
C GLN A 134 -2.87 2.08 -17.43
N VAL A 135 -3.18 1.82 -16.16
CA VAL A 135 -3.11 0.48 -15.56
C VAL A 135 -4.32 -0.34 -16.03
N ASP A 136 -4.10 -1.64 -16.28
CA ASP A 136 -5.17 -2.57 -16.62
C ASP A 136 -6.26 -2.57 -15.52
N PRO A 137 -7.53 -2.31 -15.83
CA PRO A 137 -8.61 -2.32 -14.85
C PRO A 137 -8.73 -3.66 -14.11
N SER A 138 -8.34 -4.78 -14.73
CA SER A 138 -8.38 -6.12 -14.12
C SER A 138 -7.41 -6.30 -12.95
N ILE A 139 -6.39 -5.46 -12.87
CA ILE A 139 -5.41 -5.46 -11.77
C ILE A 139 -5.86 -4.53 -10.64
N LEU A 140 -6.74 -3.57 -10.91
CA LEU A 140 -7.24 -2.65 -9.90
C LEU A 140 -8.36 -3.32 -9.10
N VAL A 141 -8.50 -2.92 -7.84
CA VAL A 141 -9.70 -3.24 -7.07
C VAL A 141 -10.89 -2.52 -7.73
N PRO A 142 -12.04 -3.21 -7.97
CA PRO A 142 -13.25 -2.56 -8.47
C PRO A 142 -13.62 -1.36 -7.61
N GLU A 143 -14.09 -0.27 -8.23
CA GLU A 143 -14.23 1.03 -7.58
C GLU A 143 -15.15 0.99 -6.34
N ASP A 144 -16.28 0.28 -6.44
CA ASP A 144 -17.23 0.11 -5.35
C ASP A 144 -16.62 -0.66 -4.16
N VAL A 145 -15.79 -1.67 -4.45
CA VAL A 145 -15.07 -2.45 -3.43
C VAL A 145 -13.94 -1.61 -2.84
N ARG A 146 -13.27 -0.81 -3.66
CA ARG A 146 -12.13 0.03 -3.29
C ARG A 146 -12.52 1.03 -2.21
N GLU A 147 -13.63 1.73 -2.39
CA GLU A 147 -14.14 2.69 -1.40
C GLU A 147 -14.46 2.00 -0.07
N ARG A 148 -15.15 0.85 -0.09
CA ARG A 148 -15.46 0.08 1.13
C ARG A 148 -14.19 -0.34 1.87
N ILE A 149 -13.19 -0.83 1.14
CA ILE A 149 -11.90 -1.24 1.73
C ILE A 149 -11.17 -0.02 2.31
N MET A 150 -11.09 1.08 1.57
CA MET A 150 -10.45 2.32 2.03
C MET A 150 -11.10 2.86 3.30
N ASN A 151 -12.42 2.93 3.32
CA ASN A 151 -13.21 3.39 4.45
C ASN A 151 -13.03 2.49 5.67
N THR A 152 -12.91 1.18 5.47
CA THR A 152 -12.65 0.23 6.56
C THR A 152 -11.23 0.39 7.10
N MET A 153 -10.24 0.43 6.20
CA MET A 153 -8.81 0.40 6.48
C MET A 153 -8.27 1.69 7.08
N TYR A 154 -8.68 2.82 6.52
CA TYR A 154 -8.28 4.13 6.99
C TYR A 154 -9.32 4.74 7.91
N GLY A 155 -10.55 4.21 7.95
CA GLY A 155 -11.66 4.96 8.53
C GLY A 155 -12.11 6.04 7.55
N VAL A 156 -13.43 6.17 7.42
CA VAL A 156 -14.01 7.44 7.01
C VAL A 156 -13.61 8.41 8.13
N SER A 157 -12.97 9.54 7.81
CA SER A 157 -13.25 10.73 8.59
C SER A 157 -14.76 10.84 8.53
N GLN A 158 -15.46 10.37 9.57
CA GLN A 158 -16.81 10.88 9.76
C GLN A 158 -16.56 12.37 9.88
N ASP A 159 -16.78 13.08 8.78
CA ASP A 159 -17.17 14.47 8.77
C ASP A 159 -18.52 14.55 9.50
N GLY A 160 -18.52 14.22 10.79
CA GLY A 160 -19.16 15.09 11.74
C GLY A 160 -18.39 16.38 11.60
N SER A 161 -18.93 17.27 10.74
CA SER A 161 -18.57 18.66 10.60
C SER A 161 -18.02 19.22 11.92
N THR A 162 -16.71 19.16 12.11
CA THR A 162 -16.04 20.23 12.83
C THR A 162 -15.95 21.32 11.78
N PRO A 163 -16.63 22.45 11.97
CA PRO A 163 -16.51 23.54 11.00
C PRO A 163 -15.03 23.86 10.91
N GLU A 164 -14.42 23.62 9.74
CA GLU A 164 -13.13 24.22 9.43
C GLU A 164 -13.39 25.71 9.44
N ALA A 165 -13.10 26.34 10.57
CA ALA A 165 -13.29 27.77 10.73
C ALA A 165 -12.38 28.44 9.71
N LYS A 166 -12.96 29.26 8.83
CA LYS A 166 -12.18 30.13 7.96
C LYS A 166 -11.28 30.99 8.84
N ARG A 167 -10.02 31.19 8.39
CA ARG A 167 -9.08 32.10 9.04
C ARG A 167 -9.77 33.45 9.22
N ARG A 168 -9.78 33.97 10.45
CA ARG A 168 -10.33 35.30 10.70
C ARG A 168 -9.37 36.36 10.14
N PRO A 169 -9.88 37.50 9.68
CA PRO A 169 -9.06 38.63 9.28
C PRO A 169 -8.04 39.01 10.38
N LEU A 170 -6.87 39.49 9.99
CA LEU A 170 -5.74 39.72 10.91
C LEU A 170 -6.03 40.85 11.91
N ASP A 171 -6.89 41.80 11.55
CA ASP A 171 -7.34 42.93 12.37
C ASP A 171 -8.36 42.54 13.46
N THR A 172 -8.84 41.30 13.47
CA THR A 172 -9.92 40.90 14.41
C THR A 172 -9.46 40.67 15.85
N SER A 173 -8.16 40.43 16.08
CA SER A 173 -7.60 40.15 17.41
C SER A 173 -6.09 40.22 17.40
N ASP A 174 -5.47 40.57 18.53
CA ASP A 174 -4.00 40.50 18.72
C ASP A 174 -3.52 39.09 19.09
N CYS A 175 -2.21 38.85 19.07
CA CYS A 175 -1.64 37.59 19.52
C CYS A 175 -1.85 37.40 21.04
N PRO A 176 -2.44 36.28 21.53
CA PRO A 176 -2.80 36.12 22.94
C PRO A 176 -1.60 35.81 23.86
N ILE A 177 -0.40 35.68 23.28
CA ILE A 177 0.83 35.35 23.99
C ILE A 177 1.71 36.59 24.14
N CYS A 178 1.97 37.32 23.05
CA CYS A 178 2.79 38.53 23.08
C CYS A 178 1.99 39.84 23.14
N PHE A 179 0.66 39.80 22.90
CA PHE A 179 -0.21 40.98 22.86
C PHE A 179 0.16 41.99 21.78
N GLU A 180 0.77 41.53 20.68
CA GLU A 180 1.12 42.34 19.51
C GLU A 180 0.14 42.09 18.36
N GLU A 181 -0.07 43.12 17.55
CA GLU A 181 -0.89 43.11 16.33
C GLU A 181 -0.27 42.20 15.25
N PHE A 182 -1.11 41.73 14.33
CA PHE A 182 -0.70 40.89 13.21
C PHE A 182 -0.42 41.73 11.96
N GLU A 183 0.79 41.63 11.43
CA GLU A 183 1.18 42.31 10.18
C GLU A 183 0.85 41.45 8.95
N GLU A 184 0.17 42.01 7.95
CA GLU A 184 -0.14 41.33 6.69
C GLU A 184 1.12 40.90 5.93
N ASP A 185 2.18 41.72 5.98
CA ASP A 185 3.48 41.43 5.36
C ASP A 185 4.18 40.21 5.98
N LYS A 186 3.77 39.79 7.18
CA LYS A 186 4.32 38.64 7.91
C LYS A 186 3.32 37.49 8.01
N ILE A 187 2.37 37.40 7.08
CA ILE A 187 1.34 36.35 7.08
C ILE A 187 1.91 34.92 7.17
N ASP A 188 3.10 34.70 6.61
CA ASP A 188 3.84 33.44 6.65
C ASP A 188 4.34 33.08 8.05
N GLN A 189 4.45 34.04 8.96
CA GLN A 189 4.83 33.84 10.36
C GLN A 189 3.63 33.75 11.30
N ILE A 190 2.41 33.75 10.74
CA ILE A 190 1.17 33.69 11.50
C ILE A 190 0.46 32.38 11.16
N ASP A 191 0.22 31.56 12.19
CA ASP A 191 -0.62 30.37 12.10
C ASP A 191 -2.04 30.69 12.62
N PHE A 192 -3.01 29.82 12.38
CA PHE A 192 -4.38 30.01 12.88
C PHE A 192 -5.04 28.71 13.31
N CYS A 193 -5.92 28.81 14.30
CA CYS A 193 -6.66 27.65 14.79
C CYS A 193 -7.73 27.22 13.77
N LYS A 194 -7.72 25.94 13.37
CA LYS A 194 -8.71 25.37 12.44
C LYS A 194 -10.12 25.22 13.02
N VAL A 195 -10.28 25.40 14.34
CA VAL A 195 -11.57 25.27 15.03
C VAL A 195 -12.22 26.62 15.31
N CYS A 196 -11.47 27.63 15.78
CA CYS A 196 -12.03 28.96 16.08
C CYS A 196 -11.64 30.06 15.07
N GLY A 197 -10.67 29.80 14.20
CA GLY A 197 -10.19 30.73 13.17
C GLY A 197 -9.25 31.84 13.66
N ASN A 198 -8.99 31.95 14.97
CA ASN A 198 -8.11 32.99 15.53
C ASN A 198 -6.64 32.77 15.15
N ASN A 199 -5.94 33.89 14.93
CA ASN A 199 -4.54 33.95 14.53
C ASN A 199 -3.59 33.86 15.74
N ILE A 200 -2.38 33.36 15.51
CA ILE A 200 -1.29 33.33 16.49
C ILE A 200 0.06 33.36 15.78
N HIS A 201 1.05 34.08 16.31
CA HIS A 201 2.41 34.03 15.77
C HIS A 201 2.98 32.61 15.92
N LYS A 202 3.66 32.10 14.88
CA LYS A 202 4.28 30.77 14.88
C LYS A 202 5.27 30.59 16.03
N GLU A 203 6.07 31.61 16.30
CA GLU A 203 7.04 31.62 17.40
C GLU A 203 6.35 31.54 18.76
N CYS A 204 5.34 32.37 18.97
CA CYS A 204 4.52 32.36 20.18
C CYS A 204 3.85 31.00 20.40
N PHE A 205 3.27 30.44 19.34
CA PHE A 205 2.67 29.11 19.39
C PHE A 205 3.71 28.01 19.67
N GLY A 206 4.93 28.14 19.14
CA GLY A 206 6.04 27.25 19.43
C GLY A 206 6.39 27.21 20.92
N MET A 207 6.47 28.37 21.57
CA MET A 207 6.69 28.46 23.03
C MET A 207 5.54 27.83 23.81
N TRP A 208 4.29 28.09 23.40
CA TRP A 208 3.12 27.47 24.02
C TRP A 208 3.11 25.95 23.89
N ALA A 209 3.38 25.43 22.69
CA ALA A 209 3.45 24.00 22.42
C ALA A 209 4.53 23.31 23.26
N ALA A 210 5.72 23.93 23.37
CA ALA A 210 6.81 23.42 24.20
C ALA A 210 6.41 23.30 25.68
N SER A 211 5.55 24.20 26.19
CA SER A 211 5.05 24.15 27.57
C SER A 211 3.99 23.06 27.82
N LYS A 212 3.34 22.51 26.78
CA LYS A 212 2.22 21.55 26.88
C LYS A 212 2.56 20.10 26.50
N GLY A 213 3.74 19.85 25.93
CA GLY A 213 4.18 18.51 25.54
C GLY A 213 3.26 17.88 24.48
N ALA A 214 2.79 16.64 24.73
CA ALA A 214 2.05 15.86 23.73
C ALA A 214 0.59 16.30 23.47
N ASN A 215 0.00 17.12 24.35
CA ASN A 215 -1.41 17.55 24.27
C ASN A 215 -1.53 19.06 24.01
N VAL A 216 -1.04 19.50 22.85
CA VAL A 216 -1.10 20.91 22.45
C VAL A 216 -2.53 21.29 22.08
N THR A 217 -3.01 22.38 22.68
CA THR A 217 -4.36 22.92 22.49
C THR A 217 -4.32 24.39 22.10
N CYS A 218 -5.37 24.90 21.46
CA CYS A 218 -5.51 26.31 21.12
C CYS A 218 -5.60 27.18 22.38
N VAL A 219 -4.85 28.27 22.43
CA VAL A 219 -4.87 29.23 23.56
C VAL A 219 -6.24 29.89 23.72
N TYR A 220 -6.96 30.09 22.61
CA TYR A 220 -8.28 30.71 22.60
C TYR A 220 -9.42 29.76 23.01
N CYS A 221 -9.60 28.69 22.26
CA CYS A 221 -10.77 27.82 22.40
C CYS A 221 -10.46 26.48 23.10
N ARG A 222 -9.19 26.23 23.46
CA ARG A 222 -8.71 24.98 24.09
C ARG A 222 -8.95 23.71 23.27
N SER A 223 -9.42 23.82 22.03
CA SER A 223 -9.55 22.68 21.12
C SER A 223 -8.17 22.14 20.76
N LYS A 224 -8.09 20.85 20.45
CA LYS A 224 -6.83 20.20 20.04
C LYS A 224 -6.22 20.91 18.84
N TRP A 225 -4.93 21.23 18.90
CA TRP A 225 -4.28 21.92 17.80
C TRP A 225 -4.00 20.96 16.64
N VAL A 226 -4.33 21.38 15.42
CA VAL A 226 -4.10 20.62 14.18
C VAL A 226 -2.97 21.31 13.44
N THR A 227 -1.75 20.76 13.48
CA THR A 227 -0.66 21.25 12.63
C THR A 227 -0.73 20.57 11.26
N PRO A 228 -0.34 21.25 10.17
CA PRO A 228 -0.26 20.64 8.84
C PRO A 228 0.72 19.45 8.77
N GLU A 229 1.67 19.36 9.72
CA GLU A 229 2.56 18.18 9.85
C GLU A 229 1.98 17.07 10.74
N SER A 230 0.96 17.39 11.55
CA SER A 230 0.23 16.43 12.39
C SER A 230 -1.16 16.08 11.84
N SER A 231 -1.41 16.35 10.56
CA SER A 231 -2.31 15.49 9.80
C SER A 231 -1.64 14.12 9.63
N THR A 232 -1.47 13.38 10.72
CA THR A 232 -1.62 11.94 10.63
C THR A 232 -3.05 11.74 10.17
N GLY A 233 -3.24 11.72 8.85
CA GLY A 233 -4.39 11.08 8.23
C GLY A 233 -4.62 9.74 8.95
N PRO A 234 -5.86 9.29 9.01
CA PRO A 234 -6.21 8.26 9.95
C PRO A 234 -5.31 7.03 9.74
N LYS A 235 -4.69 6.58 10.84
CA LYS A 235 -3.62 5.57 10.78
C LYS A 235 -4.17 4.31 10.11
N LYS A 236 -3.43 3.80 9.14
CA LYS A 236 -3.74 2.54 8.44
C LYS A 236 -3.95 1.42 9.47
N LYS A 237 -5.18 0.92 9.56
CA LYS A 237 -5.56 -0.17 10.47
C LYS A 237 -4.95 -1.49 10.02
N THR A 238 -4.45 -2.25 10.99
CA THR A 238 -3.95 -3.61 10.84
C THR A 238 -5.10 -4.62 10.93
N GLY A 239 -4.84 -5.89 10.66
CA GLY A 239 -5.85 -6.94 10.84
C GLY A 239 -6.33 -7.04 12.29
N VAL A 240 -5.44 -6.75 13.25
CA VAL A 240 -5.77 -6.75 14.68
C VAL A 240 -6.76 -5.63 15.02
N ASP A 241 -6.55 -4.44 14.45
CA ASP A 241 -7.42 -3.27 14.68
C ASP A 241 -8.82 -3.46 14.06
N LEU A 242 -8.91 -4.22 12.97
CA LEU A 242 -10.17 -4.50 12.25
C LEU A 242 -10.94 -5.71 12.81
N GLY A 243 -10.30 -6.49 13.68
CA GLY A 243 -10.89 -7.66 14.32
C GLY A 243 -10.91 -8.94 13.46
N PRO A 244 -11.51 -10.02 13.97
CA PRO A 244 -11.38 -11.38 13.41
C PRO A 244 -11.83 -11.53 11.95
N GLY A 245 -12.77 -10.69 11.48
CA GLY A 245 -13.25 -10.74 10.09
C GLY A 245 -12.21 -10.33 9.05
N HIS A 246 -11.20 -9.56 9.46
CA HIS A 246 -10.13 -9.04 8.60
C HIS A 246 -8.73 -9.50 9.05
N LEU A 247 -8.65 -10.47 9.95
CA LEU A 247 -7.42 -11.07 10.44
C LEU A 247 -7.34 -12.52 9.95
N LEU A 248 -6.30 -12.84 9.16
CA LEU A 248 -6.13 -14.19 8.58
C LEU A 248 -4.75 -14.77 8.86
N GLU A 249 -3.72 -14.24 8.20
CA GLU A 249 -2.34 -14.68 8.36
C GLU A 249 -1.47 -13.48 8.76
N GLY A 250 -0.89 -13.52 9.96
CA GLY A 250 -0.15 -12.40 10.53
C GLY A 250 -1.06 -11.20 10.85
N ASN A 251 -0.46 -10.05 11.14
CA ASN A 251 -1.21 -8.85 11.55
C ASN A 251 -1.68 -7.99 10.37
N TYR A 252 -1.69 -8.52 9.14
CA TYR A 252 -2.11 -7.75 7.97
C TYR A 252 -3.63 -7.67 7.89
N ALA A 253 -4.16 -6.52 7.49
CA ALA A 253 -5.57 -6.40 7.15
C ALA A 253 -5.89 -7.25 5.92
N ASN A 254 -6.93 -8.06 6.03
CA ASN A 254 -7.37 -8.99 4.99
C ASN A 254 -8.71 -8.56 4.40
N PHE A 255 -8.81 -8.56 3.07
CA PHE A 255 -10.03 -8.20 2.34
C PHE A 255 -10.43 -9.28 1.31
N ALA A 256 -10.20 -10.56 1.64
CA ALA A 256 -10.52 -11.66 0.74
C ALA A 256 -12.02 -11.76 0.46
N LYS A 257 -12.84 -11.52 1.48
CA LYS A 257 -14.30 -11.63 1.41
C LYS A 257 -14.87 -10.59 0.45
N GLU A 258 -14.42 -9.34 0.55
CA GLU A 258 -14.83 -8.21 -0.28
C GLU A 258 -14.47 -8.42 -1.75
N LEU A 259 -13.37 -9.14 -2.02
CA LEU A 259 -12.87 -9.43 -3.36
C LEU A 259 -13.31 -10.80 -3.91
N GLY A 260 -14.04 -11.59 -3.15
CA GLY A 260 -14.40 -12.97 -3.52
C GLY A 260 -13.16 -13.86 -3.76
N LEU A 261 -12.10 -13.67 -2.96
CA LEU A 261 -10.89 -14.47 -3.00
C LEU A 261 -10.95 -15.65 -2.01
N ALA A 262 -10.29 -16.74 -2.35
CA ALA A 262 -10.07 -17.84 -1.41
C ALA A 262 -9.08 -17.41 -0.31
N THR A 263 -9.41 -17.73 0.94
CA THR A 263 -8.53 -17.49 2.09
C THR A 263 -7.42 -18.54 2.20
N LYS A 264 -7.63 -19.73 1.63
CA LYS A 264 -6.59 -20.77 1.54
C LYS A 264 -5.56 -20.43 0.47
N ARG A 265 -4.29 -20.36 0.87
CA ARG A 265 -3.16 -20.06 0.00
C ARG A 265 -2.88 -21.21 -0.97
N ASP A 266 -2.77 -20.88 -2.26
CA ASP A 266 -2.27 -21.82 -3.28
C ASP A 266 -0.75 -22.01 -3.13
N THR A 267 -0.35 -23.16 -2.58
CA THR A 267 1.05 -23.56 -2.37
C THR A 267 1.62 -24.43 -3.48
N SER A 268 0.86 -24.74 -4.55
CA SER A 268 1.26 -25.69 -5.60
C SER A 268 2.56 -25.35 -6.36
N THR A 269 2.96 -24.08 -6.34
CA THR A 269 4.19 -23.57 -7.00
C THR A 269 5.30 -23.23 -6.02
N TYR A 270 5.10 -23.49 -4.73
CA TYR A 270 6.13 -23.34 -3.71
C TYR A 270 7.06 -24.55 -3.79
N ARG A 271 8.34 -24.38 -3.46
CA ARG A 271 9.24 -25.54 -3.33
C ARG A 271 8.70 -26.39 -2.17
N ARG A 272 8.37 -27.66 -2.43
CA ARG A 272 8.09 -28.64 -1.36
C ARG A 272 9.29 -28.64 -0.42
N SER A 273 9.08 -28.21 0.83
CA SER A 273 10.01 -28.54 1.90
C SER A 273 9.81 -30.00 2.26
N TYR A 274 10.90 -30.71 2.54
CA TYR A 274 11.06 -32.13 2.89
C TYR A 274 10.27 -32.63 4.13
N ARG A 275 9.16 -31.99 4.52
CA ARG A 275 8.50 -32.24 5.83
C ARG A 275 7.12 -32.89 5.77
N ASP A 276 6.62 -33.24 4.58
CA ASP A 276 5.28 -33.83 4.40
C ASP A 276 5.31 -35.33 4.03
N GLU A 277 6.39 -36.07 4.29
CA GLU A 277 6.46 -37.51 3.92
C GLU A 277 6.16 -38.52 5.03
N ASP A 278 6.17 -38.18 6.33
CA ASP A 278 6.11 -39.22 7.38
C ASP A 278 4.99 -39.06 8.44
N TYR A 279 3.77 -38.74 8.02
CA TYR A 279 2.57 -39.01 8.84
C TYR A 279 1.43 -39.48 7.93
N LEU A 280 1.61 -40.66 7.34
CA LEU A 280 0.47 -41.51 7.04
C LEU A 280 0.43 -42.54 8.16
N ASP A 281 -0.55 -42.35 9.04
CA ASP A 281 -0.96 -43.34 10.03
C ASP A 281 -1.13 -44.70 9.35
N ASP A 282 -0.34 -45.67 9.80
CA ASP A 282 -0.62 -47.09 9.65
C ASP A 282 -1.86 -47.41 10.51
N ASP A 283 -3.04 -47.14 9.97
CA ASP A 283 -4.30 -47.74 10.41
C ASP A 283 -4.82 -48.62 9.26
N GLU A 284 -4.34 -49.87 9.19
CA GLU A 284 -5.13 -51.06 8.79
C GLU A 284 -4.51 -52.35 9.36
#